data_AF-A0A662W689-F1
#
_entry.id   AF-A0A662W689-F1
#
_cell.length_a   1.000
_cell.length_b   1.000
_cell.length_c   1.000
_cell.angle_alpha   90.00
_cell.angle_beta   90.00
_cell.angle_gamma   90.00
#
_symmetry.space_group_name_H-M   'P 1'
#
loop_
_entity.id
_entity.type
_entity.pdbx_description
1 polymer ?
#
loop_
_entity_poly.entity_id
_entity_poly.type
_entity_poly.pdbx_seq_one_letter_code
_entity_poly.pdbx_strand_id
1 'polypeptide(L)' 'DEILKNVPSNTSKDYGKPFYEIFKAANYDFYKIDPNLFAPAQIAVNDRSTGKTYVHGKLNAEVLLKSYQIEV' A
#
# COMPACT_ATOMS: atom_id res chain seq x y z
N ASP A 1 7.11 15.89 -5.60
CA ASP A 1 7.55 15.02 -4.48
C ASP A 1 6.55 15.01 -3.32
N GLU A 2 6.16 16.17 -2.79
CA GLU A 2 5.33 16.28 -1.59
C GLU A 2 4.02 15.48 -1.61
N ILE A 3 3.34 15.39 -2.76
CA ILE A 3 2.14 14.56 -2.92
C ILE A 3 2.46 13.10 -3.28
N LEU A 4 3.61 12.84 -3.90
CA LEU A 4 4.00 11.51 -4.37
C LEU A 4 4.28 10.56 -3.21
N LYS A 5 4.74 11.10 -2.06
CA LYS A 5 4.95 10.34 -0.83
C LYS A 5 3.67 9.69 -0.28
N ASN A 6 2.50 10.18 -0.68
CA ASN A 6 1.20 9.67 -0.24
C ASN A 6 0.64 8.55 -1.14
N VAL A 7 1.24 8.31 -2.30
CA VAL A 7 0.75 7.32 -3.28
C VAL A 7 0.88 5.87 -2.80
N PRO A 8 1.98 5.44 -2.14
CA PRO A 8 2.12 4.04 -1.72
C PRO A 8 1.09 3.62 -0.67
N SER A 9 0.62 2.38 -0.72
CA SER A 9 -0.38 1.82 0.20
C SER A 9 -0.02 1.96 1.69
N ASN A 10 1.27 2.03 2.03
CA ASN A 10 1.72 2.19 3.41
C ASN A 10 1.45 3.57 4.03
N THR A 11 0.81 4.48 3.29
CA THR A 11 0.33 5.78 3.77
C THR A 11 -1.13 5.72 4.24
N SER A 12 -1.87 4.67 3.86
CA SER A 12 -3.23 4.43 4.32
C SER A 12 -3.25 4.02 5.78
N LYS A 13 -4.27 4.46 6.52
CA LYS A 13 -4.49 4.06 7.92
C LYS A 13 -4.83 2.57 8.08
N ASP A 14 -5.32 1.93 7.02
CA ASP A 14 -5.73 0.52 7.04
C ASP A 14 -4.59 -0.44 6.66
N TYR A 15 -3.41 0.09 6.28
CA TYR A 15 -2.26 -0.70 5.89
C TYR A 15 -1.69 -1.56 7.02
N GLY A 16 -1.15 -2.73 6.67
CA GLY A 16 -0.34 -3.56 7.56
C GLY A 16 -0.87 -4.98 7.79
N LYS A 17 -1.98 -5.36 7.16
CA LYS A 17 -2.56 -6.71 7.24
C LYS A 17 -2.94 -7.23 5.86
N PRO A 18 -3.09 -8.54 5.67
CA PRO A 18 -3.69 -9.09 4.45
C PRO A 18 -5.05 -8.46 4.18
N PHE A 19 -5.34 -8.17 2.91
CA PHE A 19 -6.58 -7.47 2.54
C PHE A 19 -7.84 -8.18 3.04
N TYR A 20 -7.84 -9.52 3.09
CA TYR A 20 -8.95 -10.29 3.66
C TYR A 20 -9.24 -9.94 5.13
N GLU A 21 -8.20 -9.74 5.96
CA GLU A 21 -8.39 -9.36 7.37
C GLU A 21 -8.99 -7.95 7.49
N ILE A 22 -8.57 -7.04 6.61
CA ILE A 22 -9.10 -5.67 6.53
C ILE A 22 -10.57 -5.71 6.11
N PHE A 23 -10.88 -6.43 5.04
CA PHE A 23 -12.24 -6.56 4.52
C PHE A 23 -13.18 -7.23 5.52
N LYS A 24 -12.70 -8.27 6.21
CA LYS A 24 -13.44 -8.90 7.32
C LYS A 24 -13.67 -7.95 8.49
N ALA A 25 -12.67 -7.18 8.89
CA ALA A 25 -12.80 -6.17 9.96
C ALA A 25 -13.77 -5.04 9.59
N ALA A 26 -13.86 -4.70 8.30
CA ALA A 26 -14.85 -3.79 7.73
C ALA A 26 -16.25 -4.41 7.60
N ASN A 27 -16.49 -5.63 8.10
CA ASN A 27 -17.74 -6.38 7.93
C ASN A 27 -18.12 -6.55 6.45
N TYR A 28 -17.12 -6.84 5.62
CA TYR A 28 -17.25 -7.02 4.18
C TYR A 28 -17.87 -5.81 3.44
N ASP A 29 -17.68 -4.60 3.99
CA ASP A 29 -18.17 -3.35 3.43
C ASP A 29 -17.00 -2.52 2.88
N PHE A 30 -16.89 -2.44 1.55
CA PHE A 30 -15.83 -1.67 0.88
C PHE A 30 -15.86 -0.18 1.25
N TYR A 31 -17.01 0.39 1.57
CA TYR A 31 -17.12 1.82 1.91
C TYR A 31 -16.53 2.16 3.27
N LYS A 32 -16.27 1.16 4.11
CA LYS A 32 -15.61 1.33 5.40
C LYS A 32 -14.09 1.23 5.34
N ILE A 33 -13.54 0.86 4.18
CA ILE A 33 -12.09 0.79 3.95
C ILE A 33 -11.61 2.13 3.41
N ASP A 34 -10.47 2.61 3.91
CA ASP A 34 -9.78 3.77 3.37
C ASP A 34 -9.48 3.56 1.87
N PRO A 35 -10.03 4.40 0.97
CA PRO A 35 -9.80 4.24 -0.46
C PRO A 35 -8.33 4.38 -0.86
N ASN A 36 -7.51 5.07 -0.04
CA ASN A 36 -6.08 5.19 -0.28
C ASN A 36 -5.30 3.87 -0.08
N LEU A 37 -5.94 2.84 0.50
CA LEU A 37 -5.34 1.51 0.64
C LEU A 37 -5.13 0.82 -0.72
N PHE A 38 -5.98 1.11 -1.71
CA PHE A 38 -5.92 0.53 -3.04
C PHE A 38 -4.82 1.20 -3.88
N ALA A 39 -3.59 0.91 -3.50
CA ALA A 39 -2.39 1.58 -3.96
C ALA A 39 -1.21 0.59 -4.08
N PRO A 40 -0.19 0.90 -4.88
CA PRO A 40 1.00 0.06 -4.99
C PRO A 40 1.81 0.00 -3.68
N ALA A 41 2.62 -1.04 -3.50
CA ALA A 41 3.53 -1.14 -2.34
C ALA A 41 4.68 -0.12 -2.41
N GLN A 42 5.24 0.09 -3.60
CA GLN A 42 6.34 1.01 -3.85
C GLN A 42 6.21 1.60 -5.27
N ILE A 43 6.67 2.83 -5.45
CA ILE A 43 6.73 3.52 -6.74
C ILE A 43 8.12 4.10 -7.00
N ALA A 44 8.44 4.25 -8.28
CA ALA A 44 9.53 5.09 -8.76
C ALA A 44 8.96 6.03 -9.83
N VAL A 45 9.05 7.34 -9.61
CA VAL A 45 8.50 8.38 -10.50
C VAL A 45 9.64 9.18 -11.08
N ASN A 46 9.84 9.07 -12.39
CA ASN A 46 10.79 9.89 -13.13
C ASN A 46 10.12 11.20 -13.58
N ASP A 47 10.59 12.32 -13.06
CA ASP A 47 10.11 13.65 -13.43
C ASP A 47 10.96 14.22 -14.57
N ARG A 48 10.36 14.28 -15.76
CA ARG A 48 11.01 14.77 -16.97
C ARG A 48 11.36 16.26 -16.92
N SER A 49 10.67 17.06 -16.11
CA SER A 49 10.90 18.50 -16.01
C SER A 49 12.13 18.85 -15.18
N THR A 50 12.45 18.03 -14.18
CA THR A 50 13.59 18.22 -13.27
C THR A 50 14.73 17.23 -13.49
N GLY A 51 14.49 16.14 -14.23
CA GLY A 51 15.42 15.03 -14.44
C GLY A 51 15.59 14.12 -13.21
N LYS A 52 14.85 14.37 -12.12
CA LYS A 52 14.95 13.60 -10.87
C LYS A 52 14.05 12.36 -10.90
N THR A 53 14.44 11.33 -10.16
CA THR A 53 13.59 10.17 -9.87
C THR A 53 13.27 10.14 -8.37
N TYR A 54 11.98 10.07 -8.05
CA TYR A 54 11.47 9.99 -6.68
C TYR A 54 11.04 8.57 -6.37
N VAL A 55 11.48 8.00 -5.25
CA VAL A 55 11.13 6.64 -4.83
C VAL A 55 10.42 6.69 -3.50
N HIS A 56 9.23 6.10 -3.43
CA HIS A 56 8.37 6.10 -2.23
C HIS A 56 7.76 4.73 -1.99
N GLY A 57 7.53 4.41 -0.72
CA GLY A 57 6.91 3.15 -0.30
C GLY A 57 7.92 2.05 0.00
N LYS A 58 7.41 0.84 0.28
CA LYS A 58 8.24 -0.33 0.59
C LYS A 58 7.51 -1.64 0.31
N LEU A 59 8.27 -2.67 -0.04
CA LEU A 59 7.78 -4.05 -0.03
C LEU A 59 7.53 -4.52 1.41
N ASN A 60 6.60 -5.45 1.58
CA ASN A 60 6.25 -6.03 2.88
C ASN A 60 6.11 -7.55 2.76
N ALA A 61 7.24 -8.25 2.85
CA ALA A 61 7.30 -9.70 2.71
C ALA A 61 6.53 -10.43 3.83
N GLU A 62 6.54 -9.90 5.06
CA GLU A 62 5.83 -10.50 6.19
C GLU A 62 4.31 -10.58 5.93
N VAL A 63 3.70 -9.45 5.52
CA VAL A 63 2.27 -9.41 5.18
C VAL A 63 1.98 -10.25 3.93
N LEU A 64 2.88 -10.27 2.95
CA LEU A 64 2.73 -11.05 1.74
C LEU A 64 2.67 -12.56 2.05
N LEU A 65 3.63 -13.08 2.83
CA LEU A 65 3.69 -14.49 3.19
C LEU A 65 2.47 -14.91 4.02
N LYS A 66 2.05 -14.06 4.96
CA LYS A 66 0.79 -14.25 5.70
C LYS A 66 -0.42 -14.29 4.76
N SER A 67 -0.49 -13.40 3.77
CA SER A 67 -1.59 -13.37 2.79
C SER A 67 -1.61 -14.59 1.87
N TYR A 68 -0.43 -15.15 1.57
CA TYR A 68 -0.28 -16.34 0.72
C TYR A 68 -0.38 -17.65 1.49
N GLN A 69 -0.61 -17.60 2.81
CA GLN A 69 -0.71 -18.77 3.67
C GLN A 69 0.56 -19.62 3.64
N ILE A 70 1.72 -18.96 3.57
CA ILE A 70 3.04 -19.60 3.61
C ILE A 70 3.56 -19.49 5.05
N GLU A 71 3.87 -20.64 5.65
CA GLU A 71 4.60 -20.73 6.92
C GLU A 71 6.11 -20.62 6.65
N VAL A 72 6.82 -19.84 7.47
CA VAL A 72 8.27 -19.63 7.40
C VAL A 72 8.90 -20.09 8.70
#